data_AF-A0A958FDK8-F1
#
_entry.id   AF-A0A958FDK8-F1
#
_cell.length_a   1.000
_cell.length_b   1.000
_cell.length_c   1.000
_cell.angle_alpha   90.00
_cell.angle_beta   90.00
_cell.angle_gamma   90.00
#
_symmetry.space_group_name_H-M   'P 1'
#
loop_
_entity.id
_entity.type
_entity.pdbx_description
1 polymer ?
#
loop_
_entity_poly.entity_id
_entity_poly.type
_entity_poly.pdbx_seq_one_letter_code
_entity_poly.pdbx_strand_id
1 'polypeptide(L)'
;DSLFYGEEAVPPSRREIVEAMVPYIEAQQALGVYPNRILRHMHGLFHGRRGTKAWKRYLSENAHKPETTSAILHRAVEDIPDEVLDERPVLMAQL
;
A
#
# COMPACT_ATOMS: atom_id res chain seq x y z
N ASP A 1 -18.81 10.79 -2.29
CA ASP A 1 -19.92 9.85 -2.03
C ASP A 1 -19.49 8.68 -1.16
N SER A 2 -19.75 8.83 0.14
CA SER A 2 -19.64 7.83 1.20
C SER A 2 -20.99 7.14 1.49
N LEU A 3 -21.94 7.21 0.54
CA LEU A 3 -23.35 6.83 0.74
C LEU A 3 -23.68 5.36 0.41
N PHE A 4 -22.71 4.53 0.02
CA PHE A 4 -22.98 3.14 -0.42
C PHE A 4 -22.27 2.04 0.37
N TYR A 5 -21.37 2.36 1.31
CA TYR A 5 -20.78 1.36 2.21
C TYR A 5 -21.21 1.68 3.63
N GLY A 6 -22.40 1.20 3.98
CA GLY A 6 -22.91 1.23 5.34
C GLY A 6 -22.02 0.39 6.25
N GLU A 7 -21.26 1.07 7.10
CA GLU A 7 -20.95 0.79 8.51
C GLU A 7 -19.98 1.90 8.93
N GLU A 8 -19.87 2.21 10.22
CA GLU A 8 -18.78 3.02 10.77
C GLU A 8 -17.46 2.25 10.59
N ALA A 9 -17.01 2.09 9.35
CA ALA A 9 -15.86 1.29 9.01
C ALA A 9 -14.63 2.06 9.47
N VAL A 10 -13.96 1.51 10.48
CA VAL A 10 -12.64 1.95 10.90
C VAL A 10 -11.74 1.94 9.67
N PRO A 11 -11.16 3.07 9.25
CA PRO A 11 -10.31 3.10 8.08
C PRO A 11 -9.17 2.10 8.21
N PRO A 12 -8.78 1.44 7.12
CA PRO A 12 -7.69 0.51 7.16
C PRO A 12 -6.39 1.24 7.50
N SER A 13 -5.53 0.57 8.25
CA SER A 13 -4.15 1.00 8.43
C SER A 13 -3.36 0.86 7.12
N ARG A 14 -2.17 1.45 7.05
CA ARG A 14 -1.30 1.29 5.88
C ARG A 14 -0.83 -0.14 5.73
N ARG A 15 -0.60 -0.86 6.83
CA ARG A 15 -0.28 -2.29 6.83
C ARG A 15 -1.41 -3.09 6.18
N GLU A 16 -2.64 -2.86 6.61
CA GLU A 16 -3.83 -3.54 6.06
C GLU A 16 -3.99 -3.26 4.55
N ILE A 17 -3.73 -2.03 4.11
CA ILE A 17 -3.73 -1.68 2.68
C ILE A 17 -2.65 -2.47 1.92
N VAL A 18 -1.42 -2.56 2.46
CA VAL A 18 -0.33 -3.30 1.80
C VAL A 18 -0.69 -4.78 1.66
N GLU A 19 -1.16 -5.42 2.74
CA GLU A 19 -1.56 -6.82 2.75
C GLU A 19 -2.72 -7.08 1.78
N ALA A 20 -3.73 -6.20 1.74
CA ALA A 20 -4.87 -6.33 0.83
C ALA A 20 -4.48 -6.18 -0.65
N MET A 21 -3.39 -5.45 -0.95
CA MET A 21 -2.92 -5.25 -2.32
C MET A 21 -2.14 -6.45 -2.88
N VAL A 22 -1.58 -7.31 -2.03
CA VAL A 22 -0.85 -8.52 -2.46
C VAL A 22 -1.71 -9.42 -3.36
N PRO A 23 -2.87 -9.95 -2.92
CA PRO A 23 -3.67 -10.85 -3.75
C PRO A 23 -4.23 -10.16 -5.00
N TYR A 24 -4.50 -8.85 -4.92
CA TYR A 24 -4.94 -8.08 -6.09
C TYR A 24 -3.85 -8.03 -7.16
N ILE A 25 -2.61 -7.65 -6.79
CA ILE A 25 -1.52 -7.56 -7.76
C ILE A 25 -1.17 -8.93 -8.30
N GLU A 26 -1.16 -9.99 -7.49
CA GLU A 26 -0.93 -11.36 -7.94
C GLU A 26 -1.98 -11.82 -8.96
N ALA A 27 -3.26 -11.51 -8.73
CA ALA A 27 -4.31 -11.78 -9.71
C ALA A 27 -4.10 -11.01 -11.02
N GLN A 28 -3.69 -9.74 -10.96
CA GLN A 28 -3.38 -8.95 -12.16
C GLN A 28 -2.14 -9.49 -12.89
N GLN A 29 -1.13 -9.96 -12.17
CA GLN A 29 0.05 -10.62 -12.75
C GLN A 29 -0.33 -11.88 -13.51
N ALA A 30 -1.23 -12.71 -12.94
CA ALA A 30 -1.74 -13.90 -13.62
C ALA A 30 -2.46 -13.58 -14.94
N LEU A 31 -2.98 -12.36 -15.08
CA LEU A 31 -3.59 -11.84 -16.32
C LEU A 31 -2.58 -11.14 -17.25
N GLY A 32 -1.27 -11.21 -16.96
CA GLY A 32 -0.21 -10.60 -17.77
C GLY A 32 0.02 -9.12 -17.51
N VAL A 33 -0.56 -8.54 -16.45
CA VAL A 33 -0.33 -7.14 -16.06
C VAL A 33 0.97 -7.03 -15.27
N TYR A 34 1.85 -6.13 -15.69
CA TYR A 34 3.10 -5.84 -14.98
C TYR A 34 2.84 -5.14 -13.62
N PRO A 35 3.38 -5.64 -12.49
CA PRO A 35 3.21 -5.06 -11.14
C PRO A 35 3.52 -3.56 -11.06
N ASN A 36 4.55 -3.12 -11.79
CA ASN A 36 4.92 -1.71 -11.94
C ASN A 36 3.74 -0.77 -12.23
N ARG A 37 2.76 -1.23 -13.02
CA ARG A 37 1.57 -0.42 -13.36
C ARG A 37 0.69 -0.14 -12.15
N ILE A 38 0.71 -1.01 -11.14
CA ILE A 38 -0.07 -0.88 -9.91
C ILE A 38 0.78 -0.23 -8.81
N LEU A 39 2.01 -0.73 -8.59
CA LEU A 39 2.90 -0.28 -7.52
C LEU A 39 3.24 1.22 -7.60
N ARG A 40 3.33 1.80 -8.80
CA ARG A 40 3.50 3.25 -8.99
C ARG A 40 2.42 4.09 -8.31
N HIS A 41 1.19 3.57 -8.19
CA HIS A 41 0.08 4.25 -7.53
C HIS A 41 0.16 4.15 -6.01
N MET A 42 0.89 3.17 -5.49
CA MET A 42 1.12 2.99 -4.05
C MET A 42 2.23 3.91 -3.51
N HIS A 43 2.95 4.66 -4.35
CA HIS A 43 3.97 5.64 -3.93
C HIS A 43 3.45 6.70 -2.95
N GLY A 44 2.16 7.01 -3.01
CA GLY A 44 1.50 8.00 -2.15
C GLY A 44 1.11 7.47 -0.76
N LEU A 45 1.16 6.16 -0.53
CA LEU A 45 0.61 5.53 0.68
C LEU A 45 1.19 6.10 1.98
N PHE A 46 2.50 6.36 1.98
CA PHE A 46 3.23 6.90 3.13
C PHE A 46 3.51 8.40 3.02
N HIS A 47 2.78 9.18 2.22
CA HIS A 47 3.05 10.62 2.05
C HIS A 47 3.13 11.38 3.40
N GLY A 48 4.17 12.21 3.57
CA GLY A 48 4.36 13.04 4.78
C GLY A 48 4.76 12.27 6.04
N ARG A 49 5.08 10.97 5.95
CA ARG A 49 5.45 10.12 7.10
C ARG A 49 6.94 9.79 7.13
N ARG A 50 7.42 9.30 8.27
CA ARG A 50 8.78 8.74 8.37
C ARG A 50 8.88 7.49 7.48
N GLY A 51 9.97 7.35 6.73
CA GLY A 51 10.20 6.20 5.83
C GLY A 51 9.69 6.36 4.39
N THR A 52 8.93 7.40 4.03
CA THR A 52 8.38 7.57 2.66
C THR A 52 9.44 7.52 1.55
N LYS A 53 10.62 8.10 1.80
CA LYS A 53 11.71 8.13 0.81
C LYS A 53 12.25 6.72 0.53
N ALA A 54 12.43 5.92 1.59
CA ALA A 54 12.88 4.54 1.47
C ALA A 54 11.86 3.67 0.73
N TRP A 55 10.58 3.79 1.09
CA TRP A 55 9.46 3.16 0.39
C TRP A 55 9.47 3.42 -1.12
N LYS A 56 9.50 4.70 -1.51
CA LYS A 56 9.50 5.10 -2.94
C LYS A 56 10.72 4.58 -3.68
N ARG A 57 11.90 4.66 -3.06
CA ARG A 57 13.16 4.14 -3.63
C ARG A 57 13.05 2.63 -3.86
N TYR A 58 12.68 1.88 -2.82
CA TYR A 58 12.61 0.43 -2.90
C TYR A 58 11.63 -0.05 -3.99
N LEU A 59 10.42 0.53 -4.05
CA LEU A 59 9.47 0.19 -5.11
C LEU A 59 10.02 0.53 -6.50
N SER A 60 10.61 1.71 -6.68
CA SER A 60 11.14 2.13 -7.98
C SER A 60 12.29 1.23 -8.46
N GLU A 61 13.12 0.75 -7.53
CA GLU A 61 14.26 -0.12 -7.85
C GLU A 61 13.87 -1.59 -8.04
N ASN A 62 12.76 -2.07 -7.45
CA ASN A 62 12.45 -3.51 -7.42
C ASN A 62 11.18 -3.92 -8.18
N ALA A 63 10.27 -3.00 -8.50
CA ALA A 63 8.96 -3.34 -9.08
C ALA A 63 9.00 -3.89 -10.53
N HIS A 64 10.18 -3.90 -11.16
CA HIS A 64 10.45 -4.51 -12.47
C HIS A 64 10.91 -5.97 -12.39
N LYS A 65 11.22 -6.49 -11.20
CA LYS A 65 11.76 -7.83 -11.03
C LYS A 65 10.64 -8.86 -11.02
N PRO A 66 10.90 -10.10 -11.49
CA PRO A 66 9.93 -11.20 -11.47
C PRO A 66 9.70 -11.79 -10.06
N GLU A 67 10.32 -11.22 -9.03
CA GLU A 67 10.10 -11.57 -7.62
C GLU A 67 8.61 -11.49 -7.26
N THR A 68 8.15 -12.33 -6.33
CA THR A 68 6.76 -12.34 -5.88
C THR A 68 6.38 -10.98 -5.31
N THR A 69 5.27 -10.38 -5.75
CA THR A 69 4.83 -9.05 -5.30
C THR A 69 4.78 -8.92 -3.78
N SER A 70 4.36 -9.99 -3.09
CA SER A 70 4.40 -10.05 -1.62
C SER A 70 5.79 -9.73 -1.06
N ALA A 71 6.86 -10.30 -1.61
CA ALA A 71 8.21 -10.05 -1.14
C ALA A 71 8.62 -8.58 -1.33
N ILE A 72 8.32 -8.00 -2.49
CA ILE A 72 8.62 -6.59 -2.77
C ILE A 72 7.90 -5.68 -1.76
N LEU A 73 6.61 -5.93 -1.52
CA LEU A 73 5.81 -5.12 -0.61
C LEU A 73 6.25 -5.28 0.85
N HIS A 74 6.51 -6.50 1.32
CA HIS A 74 6.97 -6.75 2.69
C HIS A 74 8.35 -6.14 2.95
N ARG A 75 9.28 -6.24 1.99
CA ARG A 75 10.59 -5.60 2.09
C ARG A 75 10.49 -4.08 2.08
N ALA A 76 9.61 -3.52 1.24
CA ALA A 76 9.45 -2.08 1.15
C ALA A 76 8.93 -1.45 2.45
N VAL A 77 8.21 -2.21 3.29
CA VAL A 77 7.71 -1.72 4.59
C VAL A 77 8.70 -1.88 5.75
N GLU A 78 9.83 -2.60 5.59
CA GLU A 78 10.82 -2.80 6.67
C GLU A 78 11.40 -1.49 7.21
N ASP A 79 11.55 -0.48 6.36
CA ASP A 79 12.04 0.86 6.73
C ASP A 79 10.93 1.81 7.24
N ILE A 80 9.69 1.33 7.34
CA ILE A 80 8.56 2.10 7.85
C ILE A 80 8.34 1.74 9.33
N PRO A 81 8.29 2.73 10.24
CA PRO A 81 7.99 2.47 11.64
C PRO A 81 6.61 1.86 11.85
N ASP A 82 6.48 0.95 12.82
CA ASP A 82 5.19 0.32 13.15
C ASP A 82 4.12 1.36 13.51
N GLU A 83 4.47 2.45 14.19
CA GLU A 83 3.50 3.51 14.49
C GLU A 83 2.92 4.18 13.23
N VAL A 84 3.65 4.17 12.11
CA VAL A 84 3.19 4.70 10.81
C VAL A 84 2.39 3.65 10.05
N LEU A 85 2.81 2.37 10.13
CA LEU A 85 2.14 1.25 9.48
C LEU A 85 0.75 1.01 10.07
N ASP A 86 0.65 1.09 11.39
CA ASP A 86 -0.54 0.75 12.17
C ASP A 86 -1.40 1.97 12.52
N GLU A 87 -0.97 3.17 12.11
CA GLU A 87 -1.80 4.38 12.16
C GLU A 87 -3.10 4.17 11.37
N ARG A 88 -4.23 4.28 12.05
CA ARG A 88 -5.56 4.34 11.45
C ARG A 88 -5.98 5.80 11.36
N PRO A 89 -6.18 6.36 10.15
CA PRO A 89 -6.65 7.73 10.03
C PRO A 89 -8.03 7.83 10.69
N VAL A 90 -8.22 8.80 11.57
CA VAL A 90 -9.55 9.09 12.09
C VAL A 90 -10.33 9.75 10.97
N LEU A 91 -11.47 9.19 10.58
CA LEU A 91 -12.44 9.90 9.75
C LEU A 91 -12.97 11.06 10.58
N MET A 92 -12.29 12.20 10.53
CA MET A 92 -12.93 13.45 10.86
C MET A 92 -13.97 13.65 9.77
N ALA A 93 -15.20 13.18 10.01
CA ALA A 93 -16.36 13.62 9.27
C ALA A 93 -16.33 15.15 9.35
N GLN A 94 -15.93 15.78 8.23
CA GLN A 94 -15.82 17.22 8.15
C GLN A 94 -17.25 17.77 8.34
N LEU A 95 -17.47 18.43 9.48
CA LEU A 95 -18.64 19.28 9.74
C LEU A 95 -18.55 20.54 8.88
#